data_AF-A0A416ELF8-F1
#
_entry.id   AF-A0A416ELF8-F1
#
_cell.length_a   1.000
_cell.length_b   1.000
_cell.length_c   1.000
_cell.angle_alpha   90.00
_cell.angle_beta   90.00
_cell.angle_gamma   90.00
#
_symmetry.space_group_name_H-M   'P 1'
#
loop_
_entity.id
_entity.type
_entity.pdbx_description
1 polymer ?
#
loop_
_entity_poly.entity_id
_entity_poly.type
_entity_poly.pdbx_seq_one_letter_code
_entity_poly.pdbx_strand_id
1 'polypeptide(L)'
;MPKWFKRAATIISLGGAIFASFTAINILYFFFYWEFSYNYRFDTAVIIYLICMIVGIILFHIGIKRLTYGIASVIIQKVRNTLVLQCDTKQFIQLAEPAILYMNKGKILWFSKSAIEINLKLSLASAYVVDGNPDKAIQIETQLFSDPEFIKYKNVKLILTRELIWAYIVKKDSDKAAELLNSYKQLLDEYEPDRKDYDKAKDQLTDMTFRLNILNNVTDGAAEYYENVLQTPLSESYKTVVYWLLANIYRIEGNEEKEILYLRKTSENGYHMHVAEQARCILANKGITVDEPVLKKFKPKRISYILPVLLMIVGCVPFIWLAITKL
;
A
#
# COMPACT_ATOMS: atom_id res chain seq x y z
N MET A 1 -16.73 12.30 2.56
CA MET A 1 -15.92 11.40 1.70
C MET A 1 -14.96 12.25 0.88
N PRO A 2 -13.64 11.98 0.90
CA PRO A 2 -12.66 12.75 0.13
C PRO A 2 -12.90 12.69 -1.39
N LYS A 3 -12.63 13.79 -2.12
CA LYS A 3 -12.86 13.88 -3.58
C LYS A 3 -12.12 12.78 -4.36
N TRP A 4 -10.87 12.51 -4.00
CA TRP A 4 -10.06 11.47 -4.65
C TRP A 4 -10.69 10.08 -4.47
N PHE A 5 -11.19 9.79 -3.27
CA PHE A 5 -11.77 8.50 -2.93
C PHE A 5 -13.11 8.31 -3.63
N LYS A 6 -13.94 9.37 -3.69
CA LYS A 6 -15.19 9.39 -4.47
C LYS A 6 -14.91 9.03 -5.92
N ARG A 7 -13.90 9.65 -6.54
CA ARG A 7 -13.51 9.38 -7.92
C ARG A 7 -13.07 7.93 -8.13
N ALA A 8 -12.21 7.39 -7.26
CA ALA A 8 -11.76 6.00 -7.34
C ALA A 8 -12.93 5.01 -7.22
N ALA A 9 -13.84 5.26 -6.28
CA ALA A 9 -15.04 4.44 -6.09
C ALA A 9 -15.98 4.48 -7.29
N THR A 10 -16.21 5.67 -7.87
CA THR A 10 -17.03 5.82 -9.09
C THR A 10 -16.46 5.03 -10.26
N ILE A 11 -15.13 5.02 -10.45
CA ILE A 11 -14.48 4.28 -11.54
C ILE A 11 -14.68 2.77 -11.38
N ILE A 12 -14.51 2.23 -10.17
CA ILE A 12 -14.72 0.81 -9.90
C ILE A 12 -16.21 0.44 -10.09
N SER A 13 -17.12 1.27 -9.59
CA SER A 13 -18.56 1.08 -9.75
C SER A 13 -18.97 1.10 -11.22
N LEU A 14 -18.40 1.98 -12.02
CA LEU A 14 -18.64 2.05 -13.47
C LEU A 14 -18.17 0.77 -14.17
N GLY A 15 -16.98 0.26 -13.81
CA GLY A 15 -16.50 -1.02 -14.33
C GLY A 15 -17.44 -2.18 -14.01
N GLY A 16 -17.96 -2.23 -12.78
CA GLY A 16 -18.97 -3.21 -12.37
C GLY A 16 -20.26 -3.12 -13.20
N ALA A 17 -20.78 -1.90 -13.42
CA ALA A 17 -21.97 -1.67 -14.22
C ALA A 17 -21.79 -2.07 -15.69
N ILE A 18 -20.63 -1.74 -16.28
CA ILE A 18 -20.28 -2.14 -17.66
C ILE A 18 -20.20 -3.66 -17.76
N PHE A 19 -19.56 -4.34 -16.81
CA PHE A 19 -19.47 -5.80 -16.77
C PHE A 19 -20.85 -6.46 -16.65
N ALA A 20 -21.71 -5.98 -15.75
CA ALA A 20 -23.05 -6.51 -15.56
C ALA A 20 -23.90 -6.37 -16.83
N SER A 21 -23.83 -5.20 -17.47
CA SER A 21 -24.51 -4.93 -18.74
C SER A 21 -24.01 -5.85 -19.86
N PHE A 22 -22.68 -5.99 -20.01
CA PHE A 22 -22.08 -6.89 -20.99
C PHE A 22 -22.53 -8.34 -20.79
N THR A 23 -22.55 -8.81 -19.55
CA THR A 23 -22.96 -10.18 -19.20
C THR A 23 -24.43 -10.41 -19.53
N ALA A 24 -25.30 -9.49 -19.10
CA ALA A 24 -26.74 -9.58 -19.35
C ALA A 24 -27.05 -9.60 -20.86
N ILE A 25 -26.39 -8.73 -21.63
CA ILE A 25 -26.54 -8.69 -23.10
C ILE A 25 -26.09 -10.02 -23.71
N ASN A 26 -24.91 -10.54 -23.37
CA ASN A 26 -24.43 -11.80 -23.94
C ASN A 26 -25.36 -12.98 -23.64
N ILE A 27 -25.87 -13.07 -22.41
CA ILE A 27 -26.84 -14.11 -22.02
C ILE A 27 -28.15 -13.97 -22.83
N LEU A 28 -28.66 -12.75 -22.98
CA LEU A 28 -29.87 -12.49 -23.77
C LEU A 28 -29.67 -12.91 -25.25
N TYR A 29 -28.54 -12.54 -25.84
CA TYR A 29 -28.20 -12.91 -27.22
C TYR A 29 -28.03 -14.41 -27.40
N PHE A 30 -27.50 -15.12 -26.40
CA PHE A 30 -27.47 -16.58 -26.42
C PHE A 30 -28.86 -17.20 -26.50
N PHE A 31 -29.81 -16.70 -25.70
CA PHE A 31 -31.18 -17.19 -25.76
C PHE A 31 -31.86 -16.89 -27.09
N PHE A 32 -31.64 -15.69 -27.66
CA PHE A 32 -32.13 -15.39 -29.01
C PHE A 32 -31.52 -16.31 -30.06
N TYR A 33 -30.20 -16.49 -30.05
CA TYR A 33 -29.52 -17.38 -31.00
C TYR A 33 -30.03 -18.82 -30.91
N TRP A 34 -30.28 -19.31 -29.69
CA TRP A 34 -30.84 -20.65 -29.49
C TRP A 34 -32.29 -20.76 -29.98
N GLU A 35 -33.12 -19.75 -29.74
CA GLU A 35 -34.51 -19.71 -30.20
C GLU A 35 -34.61 -19.68 -31.73
N PHE A 36 -33.71 -18.95 -32.40
CA PHE A 36 -33.64 -18.88 -33.87
C PHE A 36 -32.86 -20.02 -34.53
N SER A 37 -32.19 -20.89 -33.76
CA SER A 37 -31.55 -22.08 -34.34
C SER A 37 -32.63 -23.04 -34.85
N TYR A 38 -32.59 -23.38 -36.14
CA TYR A 38 -33.59 -24.19 -36.83
C TYR A 38 -33.88 -25.50 -36.03
N ASN A 39 -35.04 -25.53 -35.35
CA ASN A 39 -35.60 -26.62 -34.53
C ASN A 39 -35.24 -26.68 -33.03
N TYR A 40 -34.76 -25.59 -32.40
CA TYR A 40 -34.43 -25.57 -30.95
C TYR A 40 -33.41 -26.63 -30.50
N ARG A 41 -32.71 -27.26 -31.45
CA ARG A 41 -31.76 -28.34 -31.14
C ARG A 41 -30.47 -27.74 -30.61
N PHE A 42 -30.01 -28.30 -29.50
CA PHE A 42 -28.71 -27.99 -28.93
C PHE A 42 -27.62 -28.70 -29.74
N ASP A 43 -27.32 -28.17 -30.92
CA ASP A 43 -26.33 -28.73 -31.83
C ASP A 43 -24.90 -28.25 -31.50
N THR A 44 -23.92 -28.73 -32.26
CA THR A 44 -22.52 -28.39 -32.07
C THR A 44 -22.25 -26.89 -32.20
N ALA A 45 -23.01 -26.16 -33.03
CA ALA A 45 -22.81 -24.73 -33.22
C ALA A 45 -23.29 -23.93 -32.00
N VAL A 46 -24.46 -24.28 -31.44
CA VAL A 46 -24.99 -23.71 -30.18
C VAL A 46 -24.03 -23.97 -29.01
N ILE A 47 -23.47 -25.18 -28.92
CA ILE A 47 -22.50 -25.54 -27.88
C ILE A 47 -21.20 -24.72 -28.01
N ILE A 48 -20.65 -24.61 -29.23
CA ILE A 48 -19.45 -23.79 -29.47
C ILE A 48 -19.72 -22.33 -29.10
N TYR A 49 -20.87 -21.79 -29.50
CA TYR A 49 -21.23 -20.42 -29.18
C TYR A 49 -21.35 -20.19 -27.66
N LEU A 50 -21.99 -21.09 -26.92
CA LEU A 50 -22.08 -21.04 -25.46
C LEU A 50 -20.69 -21.00 -24.80
N ILE A 51 -19.78 -21.87 -25.24
CA ILE A 51 -18.40 -21.91 -24.72
C ILE A 51 -17.68 -20.59 -25.03
N CYS A 52 -17.76 -20.11 -26.27
CA CYS A 52 -17.18 -18.84 -26.67
C CYS A 52 -17.72 -17.67 -25.84
N MET A 53 -19.04 -17.62 -25.59
CA MET A 53 -19.67 -16.61 -24.75
C MET A 53 -19.14 -16.64 -23.32
N ILE A 54 -19.07 -17.82 -22.70
CA ILE A 54 -18.55 -17.97 -21.32
C ILE A 54 -17.10 -17.49 -21.24
N VAL A 55 -16.25 -17.94 -22.17
CA VAL A 55 -14.85 -17.49 -22.25
C VAL A 55 -14.78 -15.97 -22.48
N GLY A 56 -15.63 -15.42 -23.34
CA GLY A 56 -15.72 -14.00 -23.62
C GLY A 56 -16.05 -13.17 -22.39
N ILE A 57 -17.08 -13.58 -21.62
CA ILE A 57 -17.48 -12.96 -20.35
C ILE A 57 -16.33 -12.98 -19.34
N ILE A 58 -15.61 -14.11 -19.21
CA ILE A 58 -14.48 -14.23 -18.30
C ILE A 58 -13.34 -13.27 -18.71
N LEU A 59 -12.96 -13.24 -19.99
CA LEU A 59 -11.90 -12.38 -20.49
C LEU A 59 -12.26 -10.89 -20.34
N PHE A 60 -13.51 -10.54 -20.66
CA PHE A 60 -14.02 -9.19 -20.48
C PHE A 60 -14.00 -8.78 -19.00
N HIS A 61 -14.43 -9.66 -18.10
CA HIS A 61 -14.38 -9.43 -16.65
C HIS A 61 -12.96 -9.13 -16.16
N ILE A 62 -11.99 -9.96 -16.57
CA ILE A 62 -10.58 -9.79 -16.19
C ILE A 62 -10.06 -8.44 -16.74
N GLY A 63 -10.38 -8.11 -18.00
CA GLY A 63 -9.99 -6.86 -18.64
C GLY A 63 -10.54 -5.63 -17.93
N ILE A 64 -11.86 -5.54 -17.74
CA ILE A 64 -12.52 -4.38 -17.12
C ILE A 64 -12.13 -4.22 -15.64
N LYS A 65 -11.98 -5.33 -14.91
CA LYS A 65 -11.49 -5.31 -13.53
C LYS A 65 -10.06 -4.76 -13.47
N ARG A 66 -9.13 -5.27 -14.30
CA ARG A 66 -7.75 -4.77 -14.34
C ARG A 66 -7.68 -3.30 -14.72
N LEU A 67 -8.49 -2.85 -15.69
CA LEU A 67 -8.53 -1.46 -16.11
C LEU A 67 -9.00 -0.54 -14.98
N THR A 68 -10.18 -0.81 -14.41
CA THR A 68 -10.78 0.07 -13.40
C THR A 68 -10.00 0.08 -12.09
N TYR A 69 -9.54 -1.07 -11.61
CA TYR A 69 -8.65 -1.14 -10.44
C TYR A 69 -7.29 -0.51 -10.72
N GLY A 70 -6.76 -0.63 -11.94
CA GLY A 70 -5.52 0.04 -12.35
C GLY A 70 -5.63 1.56 -12.24
N ILE A 71 -6.70 2.15 -12.80
CA ILE A 71 -6.94 3.60 -12.72
C ILE A 71 -7.15 4.04 -11.26
N ALA A 72 -7.95 3.30 -10.49
CA ALA A 72 -8.16 3.58 -9.06
C ALA A 72 -6.83 3.53 -8.27
N SER A 73 -5.97 2.56 -8.57
CA SER A 73 -4.64 2.42 -7.97
C SER A 73 -3.75 3.63 -8.25
N VAL A 74 -3.78 4.23 -9.45
CA VAL A 74 -3.05 5.49 -9.73
C VAL A 74 -3.52 6.62 -8.82
N ILE A 75 -4.84 6.74 -8.62
CA ILE A 75 -5.42 7.79 -7.78
C ILE A 75 -4.95 7.59 -6.32
N ILE A 76 -5.00 6.36 -5.82
CA ILE A 76 -4.54 6.02 -4.46
C ILE A 76 -3.03 6.25 -4.32
N GLN A 77 -2.24 5.87 -5.33
CA GLN A 77 -0.79 6.07 -5.30
C GLN A 77 -0.42 7.56 -5.25
N LYS A 78 -1.19 8.45 -5.91
CA LYS A 78 -1.00 9.90 -5.76
C LYS A 78 -1.19 10.36 -4.32
N VAL A 79 -2.21 9.85 -3.64
CA VAL A 79 -2.44 10.14 -2.21
C VAL A 79 -1.28 9.60 -1.38
N ARG A 80 -0.86 8.35 -1.60
CA ARG A 80 0.28 7.74 -0.91
C ARG A 80 1.60 8.48 -1.12
N ASN A 81 1.82 9.08 -2.29
CA ASN A 81 3.03 9.86 -2.57
C ASN A 81 3.13 11.12 -1.70
N THR A 82 2.02 11.64 -1.19
CA THR A 82 1.99 12.70 -0.17
C THR A 82 2.79 12.30 1.07
N LEU A 83 2.63 11.04 1.51
CA LEU A 83 3.39 10.48 2.61
C LEU A 83 4.84 10.14 2.19
N VAL A 84 4.99 9.33 1.15
CA VAL A 84 6.26 8.63 0.86
C VAL A 84 7.29 9.51 0.14
N LEU A 85 6.84 10.46 -0.70
CA LEU A 85 7.72 11.30 -1.52
C LEU A 85 7.74 12.75 -1.07
N GLN A 86 6.59 13.27 -0.62
CA GLN A 86 6.47 14.66 -0.18
C GLN A 86 6.74 14.83 1.30
N CYS A 87 6.82 13.74 2.07
CA CYS A 87 7.06 13.78 3.51
C CYS A 87 6.01 14.65 4.25
N ASP A 88 4.76 14.67 3.76
CA ASP A 88 3.66 15.42 4.35
C ASP A 88 2.67 14.46 5.04
N THR A 89 3.02 14.06 6.26
CA THR A 89 2.22 13.13 7.08
C THR A 89 0.86 13.72 7.42
N LYS A 90 0.82 14.99 7.80
CA LYS A 90 -0.40 15.71 8.19
C LYS A 90 -1.41 15.75 7.05
N GLN A 91 -0.99 16.16 5.84
CA GLN A 91 -1.88 16.17 4.68
C GLN A 91 -2.33 14.76 4.30
N PHE A 92 -1.45 13.76 4.36
CA PHE A 92 -1.82 12.38 4.09
C PHE A 92 -2.91 11.88 5.04
N ILE A 93 -2.76 12.09 6.35
CA ILE A 93 -3.74 11.70 7.38
C ILE A 93 -5.10 12.37 7.09
N GLN A 94 -5.12 13.69 6.84
CA GLN A 94 -6.34 14.43 6.48
C GLN A 94 -7.06 13.87 5.25
N LEU A 95 -6.31 13.31 4.29
CA LEU A 95 -6.88 12.70 3.08
C LEU A 95 -7.35 11.26 3.30
N ALA A 96 -6.64 10.47 4.12
CA ALA A 96 -6.85 9.03 4.27
C ALA A 96 -7.86 8.68 5.36
N GLU A 97 -7.82 9.34 6.52
CA GLU A 97 -8.67 9.03 7.66
C GLU A 97 -10.17 9.15 7.34
N PRO A 98 -10.67 10.22 6.66
CA PRO A 98 -12.07 10.30 6.30
C PRO A 98 -12.51 9.26 5.26
N ALA A 99 -11.58 8.72 4.46
CA ALA A 99 -11.87 7.62 3.53
C ALA A 99 -12.05 6.30 4.29
N ILE A 100 -11.16 6.00 5.24
CA ILE A 100 -11.24 4.80 6.09
C ILE A 100 -12.49 4.80 6.96
N LEU A 101 -12.81 5.94 7.59
CA LEU A 101 -14.05 6.11 8.35
C LEU A 101 -15.30 5.86 7.49
N TYR A 102 -15.26 6.26 6.21
CA TYR A 102 -16.37 6.02 5.30
C TYR A 102 -16.48 4.53 4.90
N MET A 103 -15.35 3.85 4.67
CA MET A 103 -15.31 2.41 4.38
C MET A 103 -15.84 1.57 5.55
N ASN A 104 -15.38 1.86 6.77
CA ASN A 104 -15.79 1.14 7.98
C ASN A 104 -17.30 1.23 8.28
N LYS A 105 -18.00 2.24 7.76
CA LYS A 105 -19.47 2.37 7.88
C LYS A 105 -20.24 1.42 6.95
N GLY A 106 -19.57 0.49 6.25
CA GLY A 106 -20.20 -0.47 5.33
C GLY A 106 -20.79 0.16 4.06
N LYS A 107 -20.53 1.46 3.81
CA LYS A 107 -21.16 2.21 2.71
C LYS A 107 -20.59 1.86 1.33
N ILE A 108 -19.48 1.13 1.26
CA ILE A 108 -18.86 0.73 -0.03
C ILE A 108 -18.42 -0.73 0.03
N LEU A 109 -19.33 -1.62 -0.36
CA LEU A 109 -19.14 -3.07 -0.33
C LEU A 109 -17.91 -3.55 -1.11
N TRP A 110 -17.57 -2.89 -2.23
CA TRP A 110 -16.45 -3.30 -3.09
C TRP A 110 -15.05 -2.98 -2.55
N PHE A 111 -14.95 -2.03 -1.61
CA PHE A 111 -13.69 -1.74 -0.92
C PHE A 111 -13.55 -2.50 0.39
N SER A 112 -14.67 -2.88 1.01
CA SER A 112 -14.69 -3.65 2.26
C SER A 112 -13.87 -4.94 2.13
N LYS A 113 -12.92 -5.14 3.06
CA LYS A 113 -11.98 -6.27 3.11
C LYS A 113 -11.14 -6.45 1.84
N SER A 114 -11.03 -5.41 1.01
CA SER A 114 -10.20 -5.45 -0.20
C SER A 114 -8.73 -5.19 0.14
N ALA A 115 -7.83 -5.67 -0.71
CA ALA A 115 -6.40 -5.32 -0.63
C ALA A 115 -6.16 -3.80 -0.63
N ILE A 116 -7.05 -3.02 -1.24
CA ILE A 116 -6.95 -1.56 -1.24
C ILE A 116 -7.21 -0.99 0.16
N GLU A 117 -8.29 -1.42 0.82
CA GLU A 117 -8.61 -0.95 2.17
C GLU A 117 -7.48 -1.28 3.15
N ILE A 118 -6.97 -2.51 3.12
CA ILE A 118 -5.87 -2.95 3.98
C ILE A 118 -4.64 -2.07 3.75
N ASN A 119 -4.24 -1.87 2.49
CA ASN A 119 -3.09 -1.03 2.16
C ASN A 119 -3.26 0.43 2.62
N LEU A 120 -4.49 0.97 2.55
CA LEU A 120 -4.80 2.30 3.06
C LEU A 120 -4.73 2.36 4.59
N LYS A 121 -5.26 1.35 5.30
CA LYS A 121 -5.18 1.24 6.76
C LYS A 121 -3.73 1.13 7.23
N LEU A 122 -2.94 0.26 6.61
CA LEU A 122 -1.50 0.15 6.88
C LEU A 122 -0.77 1.46 6.61
N SER A 123 -1.02 2.11 5.47
CA SER A 123 -0.39 3.41 5.17
C SER A 123 -0.79 4.50 6.17
N LEU A 124 -2.03 4.49 6.67
CA LEU A 124 -2.49 5.40 7.72
C LEU A 124 -1.80 5.10 9.06
N ALA A 125 -1.66 3.83 9.43
CA ALA A 125 -0.94 3.44 10.63
C ALA A 125 0.54 3.87 10.57
N SER A 126 1.24 3.58 9.48
CA SER A 126 2.62 4.06 9.29
C SER A 126 2.71 5.60 9.31
N ALA A 127 1.72 6.30 8.75
CA ALA A 127 1.67 7.76 8.84
C ALA A 127 1.54 8.23 10.28
N TYR A 128 0.70 7.58 11.10
CA TYR A 128 0.59 7.89 12.53
C TYR A 128 1.87 7.62 13.30
N VAL A 129 2.61 6.54 13.00
CA VAL A 129 3.94 6.30 13.58
C VAL A 129 4.89 7.46 13.25
N VAL A 130 4.97 7.87 11.98
CA VAL A 130 5.86 8.93 11.52
C VAL A 130 5.42 10.32 11.99
N ASP A 131 4.15 10.51 12.29
CA ASP A 131 3.56 11.75 12.83
C ASP A 131 3.69 11.85 14.36
N GLY A 132 4.26 10.84 15.03
CA GLY A 132 4.41 10.83 16.48
C GLY A 132 3.13 10.46 17.26
N ASN A 133 2.18 9.77 16.61
CA ASN A 133 0.90 9.34 17.15
C ASN A 133 0.79 7.80 17.24
N PRO A 134 1.70 7.12 17.96
CA PRO A 134 1.81 5.65 17.92
C PRO A 134 0.55 4.92 18.44
N ASP A 135 -0.20 5.50 19.37
CA ASP A 135 -1.42 4.86 19.90
C ASP A 135 -2.49 4.63 18.83
N LYS A 136 -2.65 5.59 17.89
CA LYS A 136 -3.57 5.44 16.77
C LYS A 136 -3.08 4.39 15.77
N ALA A 137 -1.77 4.28 15.57
CA ALA A 137 -1.18 3.23 14.73
C ALA A 137 -1.44 1.85 15.32
N ILE A 138 -1.11 1.66 16.62
CA ILE A 138 -1.33 0.41 17.36
C ILE A 138 -2.80 -0.01 17.33
N GLN A 139 -3.73 0.94 17.49
CA GLN A 139 -5.16 0.65 17.42
C GLN A 139 -5.55 0.07 16.05
N ILE A 140 -5.10 0.68 14.95
CA ILE A 140 -5.40 0.20 13.59
C ILE A 140 -4.76 -1.16 13.34
N GLU A 141 -3.50 -1.32 13.69
CA GLU A 141 -2.74 -2.54 13.44
C GLU A 141 -3.27 -3.72 14.26
N THR A 142 -3.65 -3.49 15.52
CA THR A 142 -4.25 -4.52 16.38
C THR A 142 -5.62 -4.96 15.85
N GLN A 143 -6.41 -4.04 15.32
CA GLN A 143 -7.67 -4.37 14.63
C GLN A 143 -7.41 -5.26 13.40
N LEU A 144 -6.40 -4.96 12.60
CA LEU A 144 -6.01 -5.79 11.46
C LEU A 144 -5.46 -7.15 11.89
N PHE A 145 -4.68 -7.19 12.97
CA PHE A 145 -4.10 -8.41 13.54
C PHE A 145 -5.16 -9.34 14.17
N SER A 146 -6.32 -8.79 14.53
CA SER A 146 -7.41 -9.55 15.12
C SER A 146 -8.40 -10.12 14.10
N ASP A 147 -8.28 -9.77 12.81
CA ASP A 147 -9.16 -10.28 11.75
C ASP A 147 -8.63 -11.63 11.20
N PRO A 148 -9.36 -12.75 11.44
CA PRO A 148 -8.94 -14.09 11.02
C PRO A 148 -8.69 -14.22 9.51
N GLU A 149 -9.39 -13.42 8.70
CA GLU A 149 -9.22 -13.46 7.24
C GLU A 149 -7.86 -12.92 6.79
N PHE A 150 -7.24 -12.04 7.58
CA PHE A 150 -5.93 -11.47 7.25
C PHE A 150 -4.79 -12.28 7.85
N ILE A 151 -4.91 -12.69 9.11
CA ILE A 151 -3.83 -13.40 9.79
C ILE A 151 -3.66 -14.85 9.35
N LYS A 152 -4.55 -15.41 8.53
CA LYS A 152 -4.34 -16.76 7.96
C LYS A 152 -3.08 -16.86 7.09
N TYR A 153 -2.58 -15.74 6.57
CA TYR A 153 -1.37 -15.70 5.75
C TYR A 153 -0.14 -15.32 6.59
N LYS A 154 0.87 -16.22 6.65
CA LYS A 154 2.09 -16.01 7.46
C LYS A 154 2.83 -14.70 7.13
N ASN A 155 2.94 -14.34 5.85
CA ASN A 155 3.57 -13.10 5.42
C ASN A 155 2.82 -11.85 5.91
N VAL A 156 1.49 -11.91 6.00
CA VAL A 156 0.68 -10.82 6.55
C VAL A 156 0.90 -10.69 8.06
N LYS A 157 0.99 -11.81 8.79
CA LYS A 157 1.37 -11.80 10.21
C LYS A 157 2.72 -11.11 10.40
N LEU A 158 3.75 -11.49 9.64
CA LEU A 158 5.07 -10.86 9.69
C LEU A 158 4.99 -9.34 9.46
N ILE A 159 4.27 -8.91 8.41
CA ILE A 159 4.11 -7.48 8.11
C ILE A 159 3.46 -6.75 9.28
N LEU A 160 2.35 -7.26 9.83
CA LEU A 160 1.65 -6.58 10.92
C LEU A 160 2.46 -6.58 12.22
N THR A 161 3.16 -7.68 12.54
CA THR A 161 4.06 -7.74 13.69
C THR A 161 5.17 -6.69 13.56
N ARG A 162 5.76 -6.52 12.36
CA ARG A 162 6.76 -5.46 12.10
C ARG A 162 6.20 -4.07 12.37
N GLU A 163 5.03 -3.75 11.82
CA GLU A 163 4.44 -2.42 12.01
C GLU A 163 4.16 -2.14 13.50
N LEU A 164 3.66 -3.14 14.24
CA LEU A 164 3.46 -3.03 15.69
C LEU A 164 4.77 -2.78 16.44
N ILE A 165 5.84 -3.50 16.10
CA ILE A 165 7.18 -3.27 16.69
C ILE A 165 7.61 -1.82 16.48
N TRP A 166 7.49 -1.29 15.26
CA TRP A 166 7.82 0.11 14.99
C TRP A 166 6.96 1.09 15.77
N ALA A 167 5.66 0.83 15.91
CA ALA A 167 4.76 1.67 16.68
C ALA A 167 5.12 1.67 18.18
N TYR A 168 5.43 0.51 18.77
CA TYR A 168 5.87 0.42 20.17
C TYR A 168 7.26 1.04 20.40
N ILE A 169 8.18 0.95 19.45
CA ILE A 169 9.46 1.67 19.49
C ILE A 169 9.23 3.18 19.53
N VAL A 170 8.35 3.73 18.69
CA VAL A 170 8.01 5.17 18.70
C VAL A 170 7.28 5.56 19.99
N LYS A 171 6.46 4.66 20.53
CA LYS A 171 5.83 4.81 21.85
C LYS A 171 6.83 4.77 23.02
N LYS A 172 8.08 4.36 22.76
CA LYS A 172 9.12 4.13 23.77
C LYS A 172 8.78 3.01 24.76
N ASP A 173 8.01 2.03 24.31
CA ASP A 173 7.68 0.82 25.07
C ASP A 173 8.63 -0.31 24.65
N SER A 174 9.83 -0.32 25.25
CA SER A 174 10.90 -1.26 24.93
C SER A 174 10.50 -2.70 25.19
N ASP A 175 9.77 -2.95 26.28
CA ASP A 175 9.39 -4.29 26.71
C ASP A 175 8.43 -4.93 25.72
N LYS A 176 7.39 -4.18 25.30
CA LYS A 176 6.44 -4.69 24.32
C LYS A 176 7.05 -4.83 22.94
N ALA A 177 7.94 -3.91 22.55
CA ALA A 177 8.69 -4.02 21.30
C ALA A 177 9.60 -5.27 21.30
N ALA A 178 10.28 -5.57 22.40
CA ALA A 178 11.13 -6.75 22.55
C ALA A 178 10.32 -8.06 22.51
N GLU A 179 9.17 -8.10 23.19
CA GLU A 179 8.24 -9.24 23.14
C GLU A 179 7.83 -9.55 21.68
N LEU A 180 7.37 -8.52 20.96
CA LEU A 180 6.94 -8.65 19.57
C LEU A 180 8.11 -8.99 18.63
N LEU A 181 9.31 -8.48 18.89
CA LEU A 181 10.51 -8.82 18.11
C LEU A 181 10.85 -10.30 18.24
N ASN A 182 10.70 -10.88 19.44
CA ASN A 182 10.86 -12.32 19.65
C ASN A 182 9.77 -13.12 18.92
N SER A 183 8.52 -12.65 18.94
CA SER A 183 7.45 -13.25 18.12
C SER A 183 7.74 -13.16 16.62
N TYR A 184 8.33 -12.06 16.15
CA TYR A 184 8.72 -11.91 14.75
C TYR A 184 9.80 -12.91 14.35
N LYS A 185 10.82 -13.13 15.20
CA LYS A 185 11.86 -14.14 14.97
C LYS A 185 11.27 -15.54 14.83
N GLN A 186 10.40 -15.93 15.76
CA GLN A 186 9.71 -17.22 15.69
C GLN A 186 8.89 -17.37 14.41
N LEU A 187 8.15 -16.33 14.01
CA LEU A 187 7.40 -16.33 12.77
C LEU A 187 8.28 -16.41 11.52
N LEU A 188 9.49 -15.83 11.57
CA LEU A 188 10.46 -15.87 10.48
C LEU A 188 11.11 -17.25 10.35
N ASP A 189 11.42 -17.91 11.48
CA ASP A 189 11.96 -19.27 11.50
C ASP A 189 10.95 -20.29 10.91
N GLU A 190 9.65 -20.04 11.13
CA GLU A 190 8.55 -20.81 10.51
C GLU A 190 8.26 -20.40 9.06
N TYR A 191 8.93 -19.37 8.54
CA TYR A 191 8.74 -18.85 7.20
C TYR A 191 9.69 -19.54 6.22
N GLU A 192 9.14 -20.03 5.11
CA GLU A 192 9.89 -20.81 4.11
C GLU A 192 11.10 -20.00 3.56
N PRO A 193 12.36 -20.47 3.76
CA PRO A 193 13.57 -19.75 3.36
C PRO A 193 13.67 -19.51 1.85
N ASP A 194 13.07 -20.39 1.04
CA ASP A 194 13.11 -20.31 -0.42
C ASP A 194 12.18 -19.22 -0.99
N ARG A 195 11.43 -18.52 -0.13
CA ARG A 195 10.59 -17.42 -0.59
C ARG A 195 11.40 -16.19 -0.90
N LYS A 196 11.08 -15.56 -2.03
CA LYS A 196 11.68 -14.29 -2.50
C LYS A 196 11.64 -13.14 -1.49
N ASP A 197 10.75 -13.19 -0.50
CA ASP A 197 10.60 -12.15 0.52
C ASP A 197 11.25 -12.52 1.86
N TYR A 198 11.86 -13.70 1.98
CA TYR A 198 12.58 -14.13 3.17
C TYR A 198 13.76 -13.22 3.49
N ASP A 199 14.67 -12.97 2.53
CA ASP A 199 15.81 -12.08 2.73
C ASP A 199 15.37 -10.67 3.15
N LYS A 200 14.28 -10.18 2.55
CA LYS A 200 13.69 -8.90 2.93
C LYS A 200 13.16 -8.90 4.36
N ALA A 201 12.55 -9.98 4.82
CA ALA A 201 12.08 -10.12 6.19
C ALA A 201 13.25 -10.22 7.18
N LYS A 202 14.34 -10.88 6.78
CA LYS A 202 15.60 -10.92 7.54
C LYS A 202 16.25 -9.54 7.67
N ASP A 203 16.33 -8.77 6.58
CA ASP A 203 16.83 -7.39 6.63
C ASP A 203 15.97 -6.50 7.54
N GLN A 204 14.66 -6.72 7.54
CA GLN A 204 13.72 -6.03 8.43
C GLN A 204 13.93 -6.40 9.90
N LEU A 205 14.24 -7.66 10.20
CA LEU A 205 14.59 -8.08 11.55
C LEU A 205 15.84 -7.34 12.05
N THR A 206 16.86 -7.17 11.20
CA THR A 206 18.06 -6.40 11.52
C THR A 206 17.73 -4.93 11.81
N ASP A 207 16.96 -4.26 10.94
CA ASP A 207 16.51 -2.87 11.16
C ASP A 207 15.75 -2.72 12.49
N MET A 208 14.78 -3.59 12.76
CA MET A 208 14.00 -3.55 14.01
C MET A 208 14.88 -3.77 15.25
N THR A 209 15.85 -4.68 15.16
CA THR A 209 16.80 -4.95 16.26
C THR A 209 17.64 -3.72 16.55
N PHE A 210 18.19 -3.06 15.51
CA PHE A 210 18.94 -1.82 15.70
C PHE A 210 18.09 -0.70 16.28
N ARG A 211 16.86 -0.51 15.81
CA ARG A 211 15.96 0.52 16.35
C ARG A 211 15.65 0.31 17.84
N LEU A 212 15.41 -0.94 18.25
CA LEU A 212 15.19 -1.29 19.65
C LEU A 212 16.44 -1.06 20.50
N ASN A 213 17.63 -1.42 19.99
CA ASN A 213 18.90 -1.17 20.67
C ASN A 213 19.15 0.33 20.86
N ILE A 214 18.88 1.15 19.84
CA ILE A 214 19.02 2.62 19.92
C ILE A 214 18.08 3.21 20.97
N LEU A 215 16.84 2.70 21.09
CA LEU A 215 15.92 3.11 22.15
C LEU A 215 16.51 2.85 23.55
N ASN A 216 17.33 1.81 23.68
CA ASN A 216 18.03 1.42 24.90
C ASN A 216 19.47 1.98 24.98
N ASN A 217 19.82 2.99 24.18
CA ASN A 217 21.15 3.62 24.12
C ASN A 217 22.31 2.67 23.74
N VAL A 218 22.03 1.58 23.03
CA VAL A 218 23.04 0.67 22.47
C VAL A 218 23.20 0.96 20.98
N THR A 219 24.38 1.43 20.55
CA THR A 219 24.62 1.87 19.17
C THR A 219 25.65 1.05 18.38
N ASP A 220 26.20 -0.02 18.97
CA ASP A 220 27.24 -0.85 18.35
C ASP A 220 26.85 -1.30 16.92
N GLY A 221 27.60 -0.86 15.92
CA GLY A 221 27.37 -1.17 14.50
C GLY A 221 26.15 -0.50 13.86
N ALA A 222 25.34 0.25 14.61
CA ALA A 222 24.12 0.87 14.11
C ALA A 222 24.41 1.99 13.10
N ALA A 223 25.41 2.82 13.37
CA ALA A 223 25.80 3.91 12.48
C ALA A 223 26.20 3.36 11.09
N GLU A 224 27.12 2.39 11.05
CA GLU A 224 27.56 1.74 9.81
C GLU A 224 26.40 1.12 9.05
N TYR A 225 25.51 0.40 9.75
CA TYR A 225 24.31 -0.18 9.15
C TYR A 225 23.46 0.88 8.45
N TYR A 226 23.11 1.97 9.12
CA TYR A 226 22.23 3.00 8.54
C TYR A 226 22.92 3.84 7.46
N GLU A 227 24.24 4.06 7.55
CA GLU A 227 25.02 4.69 6.48
C GLU A 227 25.05 3.83 5.21
N ASN A 228 25.12 2.51 5.35
CA ASN A 228 24.99 1.56 4.24
C ASN A 228 23.57 1.52 3.66
N VAL A 229 22.54 1.58 4.51
CA VAL A 229 21.13 1.67 4.07
C VAL A 229 20.91 2.90 3.18
N LEU A 230 21.55 4.03 3.47
CA LEU A 230 21.48 5.25 2.65
C LEU A 230 22.09 5.13 1.25
N GLN A 231 22.92 4.10 1.00
CA GLN A 231 23.47 3.83 -0.34
C GLN A 231 22.47 3.13 -1.26
N THR A 232 21.33 2.69 -0.73
CA THR A 232 20.28 2.02 -1.50
C THR A 232 19.17 2.99 -1.94
N PRO A 233 18.38 2.66 -2.98
CA PRO A 233 17.25 3.49 -3.39
C PRO A 233 16.12 3.52 -2.33
N LEU A 234 16.05 4.59 -1.55
CA LEU A 234 15.03 4.78 -0.51
C LEU A 234 13.94 5.77 -0.95
N SER A 235 12.73 5.61 -0.43
CA SER A 235 11.74 6.69 -0.45
C SER A 235 12.20 7.86 0.41
N GLU A 236 11.77 9.08 0.06
CA GLU A 236 12.12 10.29 0.80
C GLU A 236 11.73 10.22 2.28
N SER A 237 10.55 9.71 2.59
CA SER A 237 10.12 9.57 3.99
C SER A 237 11.02 8.63 4.78
N TYR A 238 11.37 7.48 4.21
CA TYR A 238 12.25 6.52 4.88
C TYR A 238 13.67 7.05 5.02
N LYS A 239 14.19 7.73 3.99
CA LYS A 239 15.49 8.40 4.02
C LYS A 239 15.56 9.44 5.15
N THR A 240 14.50 10.23 5.33
CA THR A 240 14.37 11.19 6.44
C THR A 240 14.39 10.48 7.80
N VAL A 241 13.70 9.33 7.95
CA VAL A 241 13.75 8.53 9.18
C VAL A 241 15.17 8.00 9.44
N VAL A 242 15.89 7.55 8.42
CA VAL A 242 17.26 7.06 8.57
C VAL A 242 18.22 8.17 9.00
N TYR A 243 18.09 9.38 8.44
CA TYR A 243 18.85 10.54 8.91
C TYR A 243 18.55 10.88 10.38
N TRP A 244 17.28 10.80 10.79
CA TRP A 244 16.91 11.00 12.18
C TRP A 244 17.54 9.97 13.12
N LEU A 245 17.58 8.69 12.71
CA LEU A 245 18.23 7.63 13.48
C LEU A 245 19.74 7.87 13.61
N LEU A 246 20.42 8.23 12.53
CA LEU A 246 21.84 8.57 12.56
C LEU A 246 22.13 9.76 13.48
N ALA A 247 21.30 10.81 13.44
CA ALA A 247 21.44 11.93 14.37
C ALA A 247 21.33 11.47 15.84
N ASN A 248 20.38 10.60 16.17
CA ASN A 248 20.24 10.07 17.54
C ASN A 248 21.40 9.17 17.94
N ILE A 249 21.90 8.33 17.04
CA ILE A 249 23.08 7.49 17.28
C ILE A 249 24.28 8.37 17.62
N TYR A 250 24.59 9.37 16.79
CA TYR A 250 25.73 10.25 17.03
C TYR A 250 25.56 11.14 18.25
N ARG A 251 24.33 11.48 18.64
CA ARG A 251 24.06 12.11 19.93
C ARG A 251 24.44 11.19 21.10
N ILE A 252 24.04 9.92 21.06
CA ILE A 252 24.36 8.93 22.10
C ILE A 252 25.87 8.71 22.19
N GLU A 253 26.56 8.70 21.05
CA GLU A 253 28.02 8.54 20.95
C GLU A 253 28.81 9.82 21.30
N GLY A 254 28.13 10.95 21.53
CA GLY A 254 28.79 12.24 21.82
C GLY A 254 29.47 12.90 20.62
N ASN A 255 29.15 12.49 19.39
CA ASN A 255 29.68 13.08 18.16
C ASN A 255 28.77 14.21 17.65
N GLU A 256 28.99 15.41 18.18
CA GLU A 256 28.14 16.57 17.87
C GLU A 256 28.21 17.00 16.39
N GLU A 257 29.37 16.89 15.74
CA GLU A 257 29.52 17.27 14.33
C GLU A 257 28.61 16.43 13.43
N LYS A 258 28.65 15.10 13.61
CA LYS A 258 27.80 14.18 12.85
C LYS A 258 26.34 14.28 13.28
N GLU A 259 26.04 14.50 14.56
CA GLU A 259 24.68 14.79 15.01
C GLU A 259 24.08 15.96 14.21
N ILE A 260 24.77 17.11 14.19
CA ILE A 260 24.30 18.32 13.49
C ILE A 260 24.14 18.07 11.99
N LEU A 261 25.09 17.38 11.36
CA LEU A 261 25.02 17.01 9.94
C LEU A 261 23.72 16.27 9.62
N TYR A 262 23.38 15.25 10.40
CA TYR A 262 22.21 14.42 10.14
C TYR A 262 20.89 15.07 10.60
N LEU A 263 20.91 15.93 11.61
CA LEU A 263 19.77 16.78 11.95
C LEU A 263 19.43 17.71 10.78
N ARG A 264 20.42 18.37 10.17
CA ARG A 264 20.20 19.24 8.99
C ARG A 264 19.57 18.46 7.85
N LYS A 265 20.15 17.31 7.49
CA LYS A 265 19.60 16.43 6.44
C LYS A 265 18.17 15.97 6.75
N THR A 266 17.85 15.68 8.02
CA THR A 266 16.49 15.35 8.45
C THR A 266 15.53 16.52 8.23
N SER A 267 15.92 17.72 8.65
CA SER A 267 15.09 18.93 8.52
C SER A 267 14.87 19.38 7.08
N GLU A 268 15.87 19.24 6.20
CA GLU A 268 15.82 19.65 4.81
C GLU A 268 15.02 18.65 3.95
N ASN A 269 15.09 17.36 4.28
CA ASN A 269 14.42 16.32 3.50
C ASN A 269 12.99 16.01 3.98
N GLY A 270 12.71 16.22 5.26
CA GLY A 270 11.39 16.01 5.85
C GLY A 270 10.56 17.29 5.90
N TYR A 271 9.48 17.33 5.13
CA TYR A 271 8.57 18.47 5.08
C TYR A 271 7.77 18.62 6.39
N HIS A 272 6.62 17.97 6.52
CA HIS A 272 5.77 17.98 7.73
C HIS A 272 5.85 16.70 8.56
N MET A 273 6.90 15.90 8.37
CA MET A 273 7.18 14.74 9.23
C MET A 273 7.59 15.20 10.64
N HIS A 274 7.09 14.51 11.66
CA HIS A 274 7.36 14.83 13.07
C HIS A 274 8.87 14.89 13.39
N VAL A 275 9.64 13.91 12.92
CA VAL A 275 11.10 13.86 13.13
C VAL A 275 11.85 15.04 12.53
N ALA A 276 11.33 15.62 11.44
CA ALA A 276 11.94 16.79 10.81
C ALA A 276 11.55 18.09 11.54
N GLU A 277 10.32 18.17 12.05
CA GLU A 277 9.91 19.24 12.96
C GLU A 277 10.76 19.22 14.24
N GLN A 278 10.99 18.05 14.83
CA GLN A 278 11.89 17.89 15.97
C GLN A 278 13.33 18.29 15.64
N ALA A 279 13.87 17.86 14.49
CA ALA A 279 15.22 18.23 14.08
C ALA A 279 15.39 19.74 13.95
N ARG A 280 14.40 20.45 13.37
CA ARG A 280 14.39 21.92 13.31
C ARG A 280 14.40 22.57 14.69
N CYS A 281 13.59 22.07 15.63
CA CYS A 281 13.60 22.58 17.00
C CYS A 281 14.96 22.39 17.70
N ILE A 282 15.58 21.22 17.54
CA ILE A 282 16.89 20.93 18.15
C ILE A 282 17.98 21.84 17.56
N LEU A 283 17.98 22.02 16.24
CA LEU A 283 18.93 22.91 15.56
C LEU A 283 18.72 24.37 15.96
N ALA A 284 17.48 24.84 16.05
CA ALA A 284 17.16 26.19 16.52
C ALA A 284 17.64 26.43 17.95
N ASN A 285 17.48 25.45 18.85
CA ASN A 285 18.00 25.53 20.22
C ASN A 285 19.54 25.59 20.27
N LYS A 286 20.23 25.04 19.26
CA LYS A 286 21.68 25.16 19.07
C LYS A 286 22.09 26.44 18.32
N GLY A 287 21.17 27.37 18.05
CA GLY A 287 21.43 28.60 17.30
C GLY A 287 21.63 28.39 15.80
N ILE A 288 21.25 27.22 15.27
CA ILE A 288 21.41 26.86 13.87
C ILE A 288 20.08 27.05 13.13
N THR A 289 20.09 27.93 12.13
CA THR A 289 18.98 28.10 11.20
C THR A 289 19.10 27.13 10.02
N VAL A 290 17.96 26.60 9.57
CA VAL A 290 17.85 25.75 8.37
C VAL A 290 16.73 26.31 7.52
N ASP A 291 16.93 26.29 6.20
CA ASP A 291 15.91 26.71 5.25
C ASP A 291 14.64 25.85 5.35
N GLU A 292 13.51 26.46 5.02
CA GLU A 292 12.25 25.72 4.97
C GLU A 292 12.32 24.63 3.88
N PRO A 293 11.90 23.40 4.20
CA PRO A 293 11.88 22.33 3.22
C PRO A 293 10.90 22.65 2.09
N VAL A 294 11.33 22.49 0.84
CA VAL A 294 10.48 22.74 -0.34
C VAL A 294 9.71 21.48 -0.71
N LEU A 295 8.39 21.61 -0.88
CA LEU A 295 7.53 20.51 -1.29
C LEU A 295 7.94 19.97 -2.68
N LYS A 296 8.39 18.71 -2.71
CA LYS A 296 8.80 18.04 -3.95
C LYS A 296 7.59 17.80 -4.87
N LYS A 297 7.70 18.22 -6.14
CA LYS A 297 6.71 17.92 -7.19
C LYS A 297 6.99 16.54 -7.78
N PHE A 298 5.97 15.70 -7.91
CA PHE A 298 6.11 14.36 -8.48
C PHE A 298 5.18 14.11 -9.67
N LYS A 299 5.70 13.43 -10.70
CA LYS A 299 4.92 12.95 -11.84
C LYS A 299 4.53 11.48 -11.62
N PRO A 300 3.22 11.15 -11.60
CA PRO A 300 2.77 9.77 -11.41
C PRO A 300 3.32 8.83 -12.50
N LYS A 301 3.67 7.60 -12.11
CA LYS A 301 4.01 6.54 -13.08
C LYS A 301 2.84 6.31 -14.03
N ARG A 302 3.14 6.18 -15.34
CA ARG A 302 2.14 5.78 -16.35
C ARG A 302 1.84 4.29 -16.19
N ILE A 303 0.55 3.94 -16.21
CA ILE A 303 0.11 2.54 -16.28
C ILE A 303 -0.09 2.17 -17.75
N SER A 304 0.36 0.98 -18.14
CA SER A 304 0.04 0.40 -19.44
C SER A 304 -1.38 -0.18 -19.41
N TYR A 305 -2.22 0.27 -20.35
CA TYR A 305 -3.60 -0.20 -20.49
C TYR A 305 -3.78 -1.20 -21.63
N ILE A 306 -2.71 -1.56 -22.34
CA ILE A 306 -2.76 -2.37 -23.55
C ILE A 306 -3.37 -3.75 -23.27
N LEU A 307 -2.82 -4.49 -22.29
CA LEU A 307 -3.29 -5.84 -21.98
C LEU A 307 -4.76 -5.86 -21.49
N PRO A 308 -5.21 -5.00 -20.55
CA PRO A 308 -6.62 -4.92 -20.18
C PRO A 308 -7.56 -4.65 -21.36
N VAL A 309 -7.17 -3.75 -22.28
CA VAL A 309 -7.97 -3.42 -23.46
C VAL A 309 -8.05 -4.60 -24.43
N LEU A 310 -6.92 -5.27 -24.69
CA LEU A 310 -6.90 -6.47 -25.53
C LEU A 310 -7.82 -7.57 -24.99
N LEU A 311 -7.80 -7.82 -23.67
CA LEU A 311 -8.70 -8.81 -23.05
C LEU A 311 -10.18 -8.48 -23.25
N MET A 312 -10.55 -7.20 -23.15
CA MET A 312 -11.92 -6.77 -23.42
C MET A 312 -12.29 -6.95 -24.89
N ILE A 313 -11.41 -6.59 -25.83
CA ILE A 313 -11.64 -6.75 -27.28
C ILE A 313 -11.83 -8.22 -27.63
N VAL A 314 -10.93 -9.10 -27.17
CA VAL A 314 -11.05 -10.55 -27.38
C VAL A 314 -12.31 -11.08 -26.72
N GLY A 315 -12.66 -10.57 -25.54
CA GLY A 315 -13.90 -10.92 -24.84
C GLY A 315 -15.18 -10.60 -25.64
N CYS A 316 -15.13 -9.59 -26.51
CA CYS A 316 -16.24 -9.20 -27.40
C CYS A 316 -16.33 -10.02 -28.69
N VAL A 317 -15.33 -10.84 -29.03
CA VAL A 317 -15.31 -11.62 -30.29
C VAL A 317 -16.55 -12.52 -30.49
N PRO A 318 -17.07 -13.24 -29.48
CA PRO A 318 -18.28 -14.05 -29.62
C PRO A 318 -19.50 -13.21 -30.04
N PHE A 319 -19.60 -11.98 -29.53
CA PHE A 319 -20.66 -11.04 -29.88
C PHE A 319 -20.51 -10.48 -31.30
N ILE A 320 -19.28 -10.11 -31.67
CA ILE A 320 -18.96 -9.63 -33.02
C ILE A 320 -19.23 -10.71 -34.07
N TRP A 321 -18.91 -11.97 -33.76
CA TRP A 321 -19.17 -13.10 -34.64
C TRP A 321 -20.67 -13.22 -34.98
N LEU A 322 -21.54 -13.17 -33.97
CA LEU A 322 -23.00 -13.17 -34.14
C LEU A 322 -23.51 -11.99 -34.98
N ALA A 323 -22.98 -10.78 -34.73
CA ALA A 323 -23.38 -9.59 -35.48
C ALA A 323 -22.99 -9.66 -36.97
N ILE A 324 -21.87 -10.33 -37.28
CA ILE A 324 -21.38 -10.48 -38.67
C ILE A 324 -22.10 -11.61 -39.39
N THR A 325 -22.39 -12.74 -38.71
CA THR A 325 -23.04 -13.89 -39.33
C THR A 325 -24.51 -13.63 -39.69
N LYS A 326 -25.10 -12.50 -39.26
CA LYS A 326 -26.49 -12.09 -39.56
C LYS A 326 -27.49 -13.25 -39.40
N LEU A 327 -27.31 -14.02 -38.33
CA LEU A 327 -28.31 -14.97 -37.85
C LEU A 327 -29.26 -14.25 -36.89
#